data_AF-A0A0F0HTK1-F1
#
_entry.id   AF-A0A0F0HTK1-F1
#
_cell.length_a   1.000
_cell.length_b   1.000
_cell.length_c   1.000
_cell.angle_alpha   90.00
_cell.angle_beta   90.00
_cell.angle_gamma   90.00
#
_symmetry.space_group_name_H-M   'P 1'
#
loop_
_entity.id
_entity.type
_entity.pdbx_description
1 polymer ?
#
loop_
_entity_poly.entity_id
_entity_poly.type
_entity_poly.pdbx_seq_one_letter_code
_entity_poly.pdbx_strand_id
1 'polypeptide(L)'
;MTVEIEGVTEPAMFRDLAKALDALWVSLRALPLGSYQYEAYKDFFGPDAAERVAEFLERDGRLDLSFSMSGRSHLVRVHRAKKAAA
;
A
#
# COMPACT_ATOMS: atom_id res chain seq x y z
N MET A 1 -0.22 -11.32 -3.19
CA MET A 1 -0.29 -10.08 -2.41
C MET A 1 -1.64 -9.46 -2.66
N THR A 2 -2.30 -8.97 -1.63
CA THR A 2 -3.52 -8.17 -1.77
C THR A 2 -3.19 -6.76 -1.31
N VAL A 3 -3.61 -5.78 -2.09
CA VAL A 3 -3.45 -4.36 -1.79
C VAL A 3 -4.78 -3.64 -1.94
N GLU A 4 -5.01 -2.65 -1.09
CA GLU A 4 -6.21 -1.82 -1.14
C GLU A 4 -5.91 -0.43 -0.59
N ILE A 5 -6.66 0.55 -1.09
CA ILE A 5 -6.80 1.87 -0.48
C ILE A 5 -8.24 1.99 0.00
N GLU A 6 -8.45 1.91 1.31
CA GLU A 6 -9.78 1.84 1.92
C GLU A 6 -10.66 3.02 1.47
N GLY A 7 -11.82 2.69 0.89
CA GLY A 7 -12.78 3.68 0.40
C GLY A 7 -12.34 4.42 -0.86
N VAL A 8 -11.28 3.97 -1.54
CA VAL A 8 -10.77 4.56 -2.80
C VAL A 8 -10.65 3.50 -3.90
N THR A 9 -10.14 2.32 -3.59
CA THR A 9 -10.00 1.22 -4.55
C THR A 9 -10.59 -0.07 -3.98
N GLU A 10 -11.11 -0.92 -4.86
CA GLU A 10 -11.38 -2.32 -4.49
C GLU A 10 -10.06 -3.06 -4.21
N PRO A 11 -10.08 -4.13 -3.40
CA PRO A 11 -8.91 -4.97 -3.17
C PRO A 11 -8.40 -5.58 -4.47
N ALA A 12 -7.11 -5.39 -4.75
CA ALA A 12 -6.44 -5.91 -5.94
C ALA A 12 -5.41 -6.97 -5.58
N MET A 13 -5.35 -8.04 -6.36
CA MET A 13 -4.43 -9.16 -6.15
C MET A 13 -3.28 -9.15 -7.14
N PHE A 14 -2.07 -9.26 -6.63
CA PHE A 14 -0.83 -9.31 -7.41
C PHE A 14 -0.01 -10.55 -7.05
N ARG A 15 0.69 -11.10 -8.06
CA ARG A 15 1.61 -12.24 -7.85
C ARG A 15 2.92 -11.81 -7.19
N ASP A 16 3.32 -10.57 -7.39
CA ASP A 16 4.61 -10.02 -7.01
C ASP A 16 4.43 -8.77 -6.13
N LEU A 17 5.32 -8.59 -5.15
CA LEU A 17 5.25 -7.46 -4.22
C LEU A 17 5.62 -6.16 -4.90
N ALA A 18 6.68 -6.12 -5.71
CA ALA A 18 7.11 -4.90 -6.39
C ALA A 18 6.00 -4.36 -7.31
N LYS A 19 5.35 -5.23 -8.10
CA LYS A 19 4.19 -4.86 -8.91
C LYS A 19 3.01 -4.33 -8.09
N ALA A 20 2.79 -4.89 -6.90
CA ALA A 20 1.72 -4.43 -6.02
C ALA A 20 2.01 -3.03 -5.48
N LEU A 21 3.25 -2.76 -5.09
CA LEU A 21 3.70 -1.45 -4.62
C LEU A 21 3.70 -0.40 -5.73
N ASP A 22 4.14 -0.77 -6.94
CA ASP A 22 4.06 0.12 -8.11
C ASP A 22 2.62 0.53 -8.41
N ALA A 23 1.67 -0.42 -8.36
CA ALA A 23 0.25 -0.14 -8.59
C ALA A 23 -0.35 0.77 -7.50
N LEU A 24 0.01 0.55 -6.24
CA LEU A 24 -0.37 1.44 -5.14
C LEU A 24 0.22 2.83 -5.33
N TRP A 25 1.49 2.93 -5.71
CA TRP A 25 2.16 4.20 -5.93
C TRP A 25 1.50 4.99 -7.06
N VAL A 26 1.21 4.35 -8.19
CA VAL A 26 0.48 4.97 -9.30
C VAL A 26 -0.88 5.50 -8.84
N SER A 27 -1.61 4.71 -8.04
CA SER A 27 -2.93 5.09 -7.54
C SER A 27 -2.85 6.28 -6.57
N LEU A 28 -1.91 6.25 -5.62
CA LEU A 28 -1.70 7.32 -4.64
C LEU A 28 -1.32 8.65 -5.29
N ARG A 29 -0.48 8.62 -6.33
CA ARG A 29 -0.09 9.84 -7.07
C ARG A 29 -1.23 10.50 -7.83
N ALA A 30 -2.31 9.76 -8.11
CA ALA A 30 -3.51 10.31 -8.74
C ALA A 30 -4.46 10.98 -7.73
N LEU A 31 -4.24 10.80 -6.42
CA LEU A 31 -5.07 11.39 -5.37
C LEU A 31 -4.60 12.81 -5.02
N PRO A 32 -5.51 13.70 -4.58
CA PRO A 32 -5.17 15.05 -4.14
C PRO A 32 -4.53 15.02 -2.73
N LEU A 33 -3.38 14.37 -2.59
CA LEU A 33 -2.61 14.32 -1.36
C LEU A 33 -1.88 15.64 -1.12
N GLY A 34 -1.78 16.06 0.14
CA GLY A 34 -0.90 17.18 0.51
C GLY A 34 0.58 16.84 0.29
N SER A 35 1.42 17.84 0.00
CA SER A 35 2.85 17.67 -0.30
C SER A 35 3.62 16.88 0.78
N TYR A 36 3.31 17.13 2.06
CA TYR A 36 3.91 16.39 3.17
C TYR A 36 3.55 14.90 3.16
N GLN A 37 2.30 14.57 2.86
CA GLN A 37 1.85 13.18 2.77
C GLN A 37 2.46 12.49 1.54
N TYR A 38 2.57 13.20 0.42
CA TYR A 38 3.20 12.69 -0.79
C TYR A 38 4.65 12.27 -0.55
N GLU A 39 5.47 13.13 0.07
CA GLU A 39 6.87 12.81 0.36
C GLU A 39 6.99 11.64 1.36
N ALA A 40 6.16 11.61 2.40
CA ALA A 40 6.16 10.49 3.35
C ALA A 40 5.86 9.14 2.66
N TYR A 41 4.93 9.11 1.71
CA TYR A 41 4.56 7.87 1.00
C TYR A 41 5.59 7.45 -0.04
N LYS A 42 6.32 8.41 -0.62
CA LYS A 42 7.43 8.10 -1.54
C LYS A 42 8.50 7.20 -0.89
N ASP A 43 8.74 7.35 0.41
CA ASP A 43 9.70 6.50 1.15
C ASP A 43 9.21 5.05 1.36
N PHE A 44 7.89 4.83 1.29
CA PHE A 44 7.26 3.50 1.46
C PHE A 44 6.83 2.84 0.16
N PHE A 45 6.84 3.56 -0.96
CA PHE A 45 6.40 3.06 -2.26
C PHE A 45 7.35 3.40 -3.41
N GLY A 46 8.50 4.03 -3.12
CA GLY A 46 9.54 4.36 -4.08
C GLY A 46 10.49 3.20 -4.40
N PRO A 47 11.56 3.47 -5.16
CA PRO A 47 12.64 2.51 -5.38
C PRO A 47 13.15 1.99 -4.04
N ASP A 48 13.44 0.68 -3.97
CA ASP A 48 13.90 -0.03 -2.76
C ASP A 48 12.87 -0.22 -1.63
N ALA A 49 11.64 0.31 -1.77
CA ALA A 49 10.61 0.11 -0.77
C ALA A 49 10.17 -1.36 -0.63
N ALA A 50 10.32 -2.17 -1.68
CA ALA A 50 9.91 -3.57 -1.68
C ALA A 50 10.60 -4.40 -0.59
N GLU A 51 11.88 -4.16 -0.33
CA GLU A 51 12.63 -4.86 0.72
C GLU A 51 12.09 -4.51 2.10
N ARG A 52 11.96 -3.21 2.40
CA ARG A 52 11.38 -2.73 3.66
C ARG A 52 9.96 -3.24 3.88
N VAL A 53 9.09 -3.18 2.86
CA VAL A 53 7.72 -3.69 2.97
C VAL A 53 7.73 -5.21 3.18
N ALA A 54 8.64 -5.94 2.53
CA ALA A 54 8.79 -7.37 2.76
C ALA A 54 9.11 -7.68 4.24
N GLU A 55 10.01 -6.91 4.88
CA GLU A 55 10.31 -7.07 6.31
C GLU A 55 9.07 -6.86 7.20
N PHE A 56 8.26 -5.83 6.93
CA PHE A 56 6.98 -5.63 7.65
C PHE A 56 6.01 -6.80 7.43
N LEU A 57 5.91 -7.30 6.19
CA LEU A 57 5.05 -8.44 5.87
C LEU A 57 5.53 -9.74 6.52
N GLU A 58 6.84 -9.92 6.70
CA GLU A 58 7.40 -11.07 7.40
C GLU A 58 7.17 -11.00 8.90
N ARG A 59 7.34 -9.81 9.49
CA ARG A 59 7.17 -9.61 10.93
C ARG A 59 5.71 -9.61 11.36
N ASP A 60 4.87 -8.85 10.65
CA ASP A 60 3.52 -8.49 11.10
C ASP A 60 2.42 -9.07 10.20
N GLY A 61 2.78 -9.69 9.06
CA GLY A 61 1.84 -10.28 8.08
C GLY A 61 1.12 -9.25 7.20
N ARG A 62 1.21 -7.97 7.54
CA ARG A 62 0.60 -6.83 6.83
C ARG A 62 1.37 -5.54 7.07
N LEU A 63 1.19 -4.59 6.17
CA LEU A 63 1.55 -3.19 6.32
C LEU A 63 0.27 -2.36 6.18
N ASP A 64 -0.02 -1.53 7.18
CA ASP A 64 -1.12 -0.57 7.18
C ASP A 64 -0.52 0.84 7.31
N LEU A 65 -0.79 1.73 6.34
CA LEU A 65 -0.39 3.13 6.37
C LEU A 65 -1.63 4.00 6.27
N SER A 66 -1.76 5.00 7.15
CA SER A 66 -2.91 5.92 7.12
C SER A 66 -2.57 7.24 6.42
N PHE A 67 -3.55 7.84 5.76
CA PHE A 67 -3.45 9.19 5.22
C PHE A 67 -4.79 9.91 5.35
N SER A 68 -4.76 11.24 5.26
CA SER A 68 -5.96 12.07 5.38
C SER A 68 -6.26 12.73 4.04
N MET A 69 -7.47 12.50 3.53
CA MET A 69 -7.96 13.08 2.28
C MET A 69 -9.41 13.53 2.47
N SER A 70 -9.71 14.76 2.04
CA SER A 70 -11.07 15.34 2.11
C SER A 70 -11.70 15.27 3.51
N GLY A 71 -10.90 15.49 4.57
CA GLY A 71 -11.37 15.45 5.95
C GLY A 71 -11.65 14.05 6.52
N ARG A 72 -11.29 12.99 5.79
CA ARG A 72 -11.42 11.59 6.23
C ARG A 72 -10.07 10.90 6.27
N SER A 73 -9.92 9.96 7.21
CA SER A 73 -8.76 9.07 7.26
C SER A 73 -9.01 7.85 6.36
N HIS A 74 -7.99 7.47 5.61
CA HIS A 74 -7.96 6.32 4.72
C HIS A 74 -6.77 5.43 5.08
N LEU A 75 -6.88 4.13 4.81
CA LEU A 75 -5.80 3.17 5.00
C LEU A 75 -5.34 2.59 3.66
N VAL A 76 -4.03 2.66 3.43
CA VAL A 76 -3.36 1.81 2.44
C VAL A 76 -2.95 0.53 3.15
N ARG A 77 -3.42 -0.59 2.64
CA ARG A 77 -3.12 -1.90 3.20
C ARG A 77 -2.40 -2.76 2.18
N VAL A 78 -1.34 -3.42 2.63
CA VAL A 78 -0.63 -4.47 1.91
C VAL A 78 -0.61 -5.70 2.80
N HIS A 79 -1.08 -6.84 2.31
CA HIS A 79 -0.96 -8.08 3.04
C HIS A 79 -0.75 -9.27 2.10
N ARG A 80 -0.24 -10.37 2.66
CA ARG A 80 -0.18 -11.63 1.88
C ARG A 80 -1.62 -12.09 1.64
N ALA A 81 -1.91 -12.50 0.40
CA ALA A 81 -3.17 -13.17 0.14
C ALA A 81 -3.21 -14.42 1.04
N LYS A 82 -4.25 -14.58 1.86
CA LYS A 82 -4.42 -15.83 2.60
C LYS A 82 -4.38 -16.96 1.55
N LYS A 83 -3.48 -17.92 1.73
CA LYS A 83 -3.60 -19.19 1.02
C LYS A 83 -4.99 -19.70 1.41
N ALA A 84 -5.90 -19.85 0.44
CA ALA A 84 -7.17 -20.53 0.71
C ALA A 84 -6.77 -21.88 1.33
N ALA A 85 -7.24 -22.13 2.56
CA ALA A 85 -7.04 -23.42 3.20
C ALA A 85 -7.61 -24.47 2.23
N ALA A 86 -6.77 -25.44 1.87
CA ALA A 86 -7.13 -26.52 0.96
C ALA A 86 -8.23 -27.40 1.56
#